data_AF-A0A3G4VRL7-F1
#
_entry.id   AF-A0A3G4VRL7-F1
#
_cell.length_a   1.000
_cell.length_b   1.000
_cell.length_c   1.000
_cell.angle_alpha   90.00
_cell.angle_beta   90.00
_cell.angle_gamma   90.00
#
_symmetry.space_group_name_H-M   'P 1'
#
loop_
_entity.id
_entity.type
_entity.pdbx_description
1 polymer ?
#
loop_
_entity_poly.entity_id
_entity_poly.type
_entity_poly.pdbx_seq_one_letter_code
_entity_poly.pdbx_strand_id
1 'polypeptide(L)'
;MAAAAVIEMPKKKPLPAGLPREWYESHNRRLKAMRLAISLLDTGTYDPKRATNRKIRTMAVRVGIHRPSNLTCKMVRSFIREGNGS
;
A
#
# COMPACT_ATOMS: atom_id res chain seq x y z
N MET A 1 29.39 -6.69 7.11
CA MET A 1 28.22 -7.57 7.27
C MET A 1 27.15 -6.80 8.02
N ALA A 2 26.06 -6.39 7.36
CA ALA A 2 24.97 -5.69 8.03
C ALA A 2 24.00 -6.72 8.60
N ALA A 3 23.82 -6.74 9.93
CA ALA A 3 22.78 -7.52 10.57
C ALA A 3 21.43 -7.01 10.05
N ALA A 4 20.69 -7.86 9.33
CA ALA A 4 19.31 -7.58 8.98
C ALA A 4 18.51 -7.50 10.28
N ALA A 5 18.17 -6.28 10.70
CA ALA A 5 17.25 -6.09 11.80
C ALA A 5 15.94 -6.81 11.44
N VAL A 6 15.63 -7.87 12.18
CA VAL A 6 14.35 -8.56 12.06
C VAL A 6 13.31 -7.58 12.60
N ILE A 7 12.67 -6.83 11.71
CA ILE A 7 11.52 -6.00 12.06
C ILE A 7 10.41 -6.97 12.44
N GLU A 8 10.23 -7.19 13.75
CA GLU A 8 9.08 -7.93 14.25
C GLU A 8 7.79 -7.28 13.73
N MET A 9 6.84 -8.11 13.31
CA MET A 9 5.53 -7.61 12.95
C MET A 9 4.91 -6.94 14.18
N PRO A 10 4.54 -5.65 14.11
CA PRO A 10 4.00 -4.96 15.27
C PRO A 10 2.74 -5.66 15.74
N LYS A 11 2.67 -5.91 17.06
CA LYS A 11 1.47 -6.48 17.69
C LYS A 11 0.28 -5.58 17.35
N LYS A 12 -0.74 -6.16 16.73
CA LYS A 12 -1.97 -5.43 16.40
C LYS A 12 -2.62 -4.99 17.71
N LYS A 13 -2.59 -3.69 17.99
CA LYS A 13 -3.42 -3.12 19.04
C LYS A 13 -4.89 -3.17 18.61
N PRO A 14 -5.84 -3.44 19.53
CA PRO A 14 -7.25 -3.28 19.23
C PRO A 14 -7.51 -1.85 18.74
N LEU A 15 -8.49 -1.71 17.84
CA LEU A 15 -8.86 -0.42 17.30
C LEU A 15 -9.31 0.50 18.44
N PRO A 16 -8.94 1.79 18.42
CA PRO A 16 -9.42 2.72 19.43
C PRO A 16 -10.94 2.78 19.41
N ALA A 17 -11.55 2.93 20.58
CA ALA A 17 -12.98 3.22 20.66
C ALA A 17 -13.25 4.60 20.06
N GLY A 18 -14.39 4.78 19.38
CA GLY A 18 -14.87 6.10 18.95
C GLY A 18 -15.24 6.26 17.48
N LEU A 19 -14.83 5.32 16.59
CA LEU A 19 -15.24 5.35 15.18
C LEU A 19 -15.85 4.01 14.73
N PRO A 20 -16.78 4.02 13.76
CA PRO A 20 -17.30 2.78 13.17
C PRO A 20 -16.17 1.95 12.55
N ARG A 21 -16.28 0.62 12.61
CA ARG A 21 -15.32 -0.33 12.04
C ARG A 21 -14.96 -0.01 10.58
N GLU A 22 -15.97 0.37 9.78
CA GLU A 22 -15.82 0.70 8.36
C GLU A 22 -14.85 1.85 8.11
N TRP A 23 -14.80 2.83 9.03
CA TRP A 23 -13.87 3.94 8.95
C TRP A 23 -12.42 3.42 9.04
N TYR A 24 -12.14 2.54 10.02
CA TYR A 24 -10.82 1.94 10.18
C TYR A 24 -10.44 1.06 8.98
N GLU A 25 -11.39 0.29 8.44
CA GLU A 25 -11.13 -0.52 7.26
C GLU A 25 -10.81 0.34 6.03
N SER A 26 -11.54 1.43 5.82
CA SER A 26 -11.29 2.40 4.75
C SER A 26 -9.93 3.07 4.93
N HIS A 27 -9.64 3.54 6.14
CA HIS A 27 -8.38 4.18 6.50
C HIS A 27 -7.19 3.22 6.29
N ASN A 28 -7.28 1.99 6.79
CA ASN A 28 -6.24 0.97 6.63
C ASN A 28 -6.06 0.55 5.15
N ARG A 29 -7.14 0.52 4.36
CA ARG A 29 -7.04 0.34 2.89
C ARG A 29 -6.27 1.49 2.24
N ARG A 30 -6.52 2.73 2.66
CA ARG A 30 -5.80 3.93 2.18
C ARG A 30 -4.31 3.86 2.51
N LEU A 31 -3.95 3.57 3.75
CA LEU A 31 -2.55 3.40 4.18
C LEU A 31 -1.84 2.28 3.42
N LYS A 32 -2.51 1.13 3.24
CA LYS A 32 -1.99 0.01 2.45
C LYS A 32 -1.73 0.43 1.00
N ALA A 33 -2.67 1.13 0.38
CA ALA A 33 -2.54 1.61 -1.00
C ALA A 33 -1.40 2.64 -1.14
N MET A 34 -1.27 3.58 -0.20
CA MET A 34 -0.20 4.58 -0.20
C MET A 34 1.19 3.93 -0.08
N ARG A 35 1.36 2.97 0.83
CA ARG A 35 2.61 2.22 0.96
C ARG A 35 3.02 1.52 -0.33
N LEU A 36 2.05 0.89 -1.03
CA LEU A 36 2.30 0.26 -2.32
C LEU A 36 2.61 1.27 -3.43
N ALA A 37 1.95 2.43 -3.44
CA ALA A 37 2.22 3.49 -4.40
C ALA A 37 3.67 4.00 -4.28
N ILE A 38 4.11 4.30 -3.06
CA ILE A 38 5.50 4.70 -2.77
C ILE A 38 6.48 3.64 -3.29
N SER A 39 6.32 2.37 -2.92
CA SER A 39 7.22 1.30 -3.41
C SER A 39 7.22 1.12 -4.93
N LEU A 40 6.11 1.43 -5.60
CA LEU A 40 6.05 1.43 -7.07
C LEU A 40 6.80 2.62 -7.67
N LEU A 41 6.70 3.79 -7.07
CA LEU A 41 7.44 5.00 -7.47
C LEU A 41 8.94 4.80 -7.26
N ASP A 42 9.36 4.24 -6.12
CA ASP A 42 10.76 3.93 -5.81
C ASP A 42 11.39 2.96 -6.82
N THR A 43 10.57 2.16 -7.50
CA THR A 43 11.00 1.20 -8.53
C THR A 43 10.75 1.69 -9.96
N GLY A 44 10.46 2.98 -10.13
CA GLY A 44 10.35 3.63 -11.44
C GLY A 44 8.98 3.54 -12.12
N THR A 45 7.92 3.20 -11.37
CA THR A 45 6.55 3.10 -11.92
C THR A 45 5.77 4.38 -11.70
N TYR A 46 6.09 5.40 -12.50
CA TYR A 46 5.47 6.74 -12.41
C TYR A 46 4.15 6.89 -13.17
N ASP A 47 3.83 5.96 -14.08
CA ASP A 47 2.60 5.98 -14.87
C ASP A 47 1.53 5.05 -14.26
N PRO A 48 0.33 5.55 -13.90
CA PRO A 48 -0.76 4.73 -13.39
C PRO A 48 -1.21 3.63 -14.37
N LYS A 49 -1.04 3.82 -15.69
CA LYS A 49 -1.36 2.78 -16.69
C LYS A 49 -0.36 1.61 -16.64
N ARG A 50 0.90 1.88 -16.31
CA ARG A 50 1.94 0.86 -16.11
C ARG A 50 1.80 0.12 -14.78
N ALA A 51 1.09 0.70 -13.81
CA ALA A 51 0.76 0.08 -12.52
C ALA A 51 -0.43 -0.91 -12.63
N THR A 52 -0.26 -1.97 -13.41
CA THR A 52 -1.29 -3.01 -13.59
C THR A 52 -1.57 -3.76 -12.28
N ASN A 53 -2.75 -4.37 -12.14
CA ASN A 53 -3.09 -5.19 -10.97
C ASN A 53 -2.06 -6.30 -10.71
N ARG A 54 -1.50 -6.90 -11.77
CA ARG A 54 -0.43 -7.90 -11.66
C ARG A 54 0.81 -7.28 -11.03
N LYS A 55 1.28 -6.13 -11.55
CA LYS A 55 2.47 -5.43 -11.03
C LYS A 55 2.30 -4.99 -9.58
N ILE A 56 1.14 -4.44 -9.21
CA ILE A 56 0.81 -4.05 -7.84
C ILE A 56 0.85 -5.26 -6.89
N ARG A 57 0.26 -6.40 -7.30
CA ARG A 57 0.26 -7.63 -6.51
C ARG A 57 1.65 -8.23 -6.37
N THR A 58 2.45 -8.22 -7.43
CA THR A 58 3.86 -8.65 -7.37
C THR A 58 4.67 -7.74 -6.44
N MET A 59 4.46 -6.43 -6.50
CA MET A 59 5.11 -5.51 -5.56
C MET A 59 4.72 -5.81 -4.12
N ALA A 60 3.43 -6.07 -3.85
CA ALA A 60 2.95 -6.42 -2.53
C ALA A 60 3.68 -7.65 -1.95
N VAL A 61 3.95 -8.68 -2.77
CA VAL A 61 4.76 -9.82 -2.36
C VAL A 61 6.19 -9.40 -2.02
N ARG A 62 6.83 -8.58 -2.85
CA ARG A 62 8.21 -8.09 -2.63
C ARG A 62 8.37 -7.30 -1.33
N VAL A 63 7.37 -6.49 -0.97
CA VAL A 63 7.40 -5.65 0.23
C VAL A 63 6.71 -6.27 1.45
N GLY A 64 6.32 -7.55 1.37
CA GLY A 64 5.69 -8.26 2.50
C GLY A 64 4.28 -7.78 2.86
N ILE A 65 3.54 -7.18 1.92
CA ILE A 65 2.16 -6.72 2.12
C ILE A 65 1.17 -7.80 1.65
N HIS A 66 0.19 -8.12 2.50
CA HIS A 66 -0.90 -9.04 2.12
C HIS A 66 -1.63 -8.58 0.85
N ARG A 67 -1.97 -9.55 0.00
CA ARG A 67 -2.52 -9.35 -1.35
C ARG A 67 -3.58 -8.24 -1.40
N PRO A 68 -3.40 -7.20 -2.25
CA PRO A 68 -4.38 -6.14 -2.40
C PRO A 68 -5.60 -6.59 -3.21
N SER A 69 -6.77 -6.06 -2.84
CA SER A 69 -8.02 -6.23 -3.58
C SER A 69 -8.02 -5.39 -4.85
N ASN A 70 -8.97 -5.63 -5.77
CA ASN A 70 -9.11 -4.79 -6.97
C ASN A 70 -9.38 -3.32 -6.62
N LEU A 71 -10.14 -3.06 -5.54
CA LEU A 71 -10.39 -1.72 -5.04
C LEU A 71 -9.09 -1.05 -4.56
N THR A 72 -8.27 -1.77 -3.77
CA THR A 72 -6.96 -1.27 -3.35
C THR A 72 -6.06 -0.99 -4.55
N CYS A 73 -6.05 -1.84 -5.58
CA CYS A 73 -5.25 -1.58 -6.79
C CYS A 73 -5.72 -0.34 -7.57
N LYS A 74 -7.02 -0.03 -7.59
CA LYS A 74 -7.53 1.23 -8.16
C LYS A 74 -7.03 2.44 -7.37
N MET A 75 -7.03 2.34 -6.04
CA MET A 75 -6.57 3.39 -5.13
C MET A 75 -5.04 3.63 -5.22
N VAL A 76 -4.25 2.56 -5.41
CA VAL A 76 -2.80 2.71 -5.69
C VAL A 76 -2.59 3.58 -6.95
N ARG A 77 -3.37 3.32 -8.01
CA ARG A 77 -3.28 4.08 -9.26
C ARG A 77 -3.73 5.54 -9.10
N SER A 78 -4.68 5.85 -8.23
CA SER A 78 -5.05 7.25 -7.97
C SER A 78 -3.92 8.02 -7.29
N PHE A 79 -3.16 7.39 -6.37
CA PHE A 79 -2.02 8.05 -5.72
C PHE A 79 -0.83 8.29 -6.65
N ILE A 80 -0.58 7.39 -7.61
CA ILE A 80 0.47 7.63 -8.62
C ILE A 80 0.11 8.83 -9.52
N ARG A 81 -1.18 9.05 -9.78
CA ARG A 81 -1.67 10.19 -10.57
C ARG A 81 -1.48 11.53 -9.86
N GLU A 82 -1.66 11.59 -8.54
CA GLU A 82 -1.49 12.82 -7.74
C GLU A 82 -0.06 13.36 -7.78
N GLY A 83 0.95 12.52 -8.03
CA GLY A 83 2.35 12.94 -8.14
C GLY A 83 2.76 13.61 -9.46
N ASN A 84 1.86 13.65 -10.47
CA ASN A 84 2.16 14.13 -11.83
C ASN A 84 1.22 15.25 -12.32
N GLY A 85 0.64 16.06 -11.42
CA GLY A 85 -0.19 17.19 -11.85
C GLY A 85 -0.88 17.96 -10.74
N SER A 86 -0.15 18.94 -10.19
CA SER A 86 -0.61 20.33 -10.05
C SER A 86 0.57 21.22 -10.37
#